data_AF-A0A934VMU9-F1
#
_entry.id   AF-A0A934VMU9-F1
#
_cell.length_a   1.000
_cell.length_b   1.000
_cell.length_c   1.000
_cell.angle_alpha   90.00
_cell.angle_beta   90.00
_cell.angle_gamma   90.00
#
_symmetry.space_group_name_H-M   'P 1'
#
loop_
_entity.id
_entity.type
_entity.pdbx_description
1 polymer ?
#
loop_
_entity_poly.entity_id
_entity_poly.type
_entity_poly.pdbx_seq_one_letter_code
_entity_poly.pdbx_strand_id
1 'polypeptide(L)'
;MNTVEIYDPALCCSSGVCGPSPDTDLAEFAACVETLKSVGIAVKRYNLAQEPLAFAQNTIVKTVLETHGESSLPMIFVNGKANFRGVYPTQHQLEKLLQIDLSAAPACCSEDSSCCSEQEDKAPMTFVKVNAPQASPAKDACCDPSTGCC
;
A
#
# COMPACT_ATOMS: atom_id res chain seq x y z
N MET A 1 21.73 -11.93 -1.56
CA MET A 1 20.34 -11.69 -1.13
C MET A 1 20.08 -10.22 -1.30
N ASN A 2 18.97 -9.86 -1.97
CA ASN A 2 18.62 -8.46 -2.16
C ASN A 2 18.06 -7.91 -0.85
N THR A 3 18.48 -6.70 -0.49
CA THR A 3 18.00 -6.00 0.70
C THR A 3 17.40 -4.65 0.31
N VAL A 4 16.28 -4.31 0.94
CA VAL A 4 15.62 -3.02 0.77
C VAL A 4 15.50 -2.37 2.15
N GLU A 5 16.04 -1.16 2.29
CA GLU A 5 15.94 -0.38 3.53
C GLU A 5 15.20 0.91 3.24
N ILE A 6 14.16 1.20 4.02
CA ILE A 6 13.23 2.29 3.78
C ILE A 6 13.24 3.15 5.04
N TYR A 7 13.52 4.43 4.86
CA TYR A 7 13.53 5.43 5.91
C TYR A 7 12.35 6.35 5.68
N ASP A 8 11.26 6.11 6.41
CA ASP A 8 9.99 6.82 6.29
C ASP A 8 10.01 8.14 7.06
N PRO A 9 9.23 9.15 6.62
CA PRO A 9 9.00 10.35 7.42
C PRO A 9 8.36 10.02 8.77
N ALA A 10 8.19 11.04 9.61
CA ALA A 10 7.48 10.93 10.88
C ALA A 10 5.98 10.67 10.64
N LEU A 11 5.63 9.41 10.37
CA LEU A 11 4.26 8.96 10.18
C LEU A 11 3.65 8.50 11.50
N CYS A 12 2.35 8.74 11.68
CA CYS A 12 1.60 8.23 12.83
C CYS A 12 1.46 6.70 12.81
N CYS A 13 1.39 6.10 11.61
CA CYS A 13 1.36 4.65 11.39
C CYS A 13 2.11 4.29 10.09
N SER A 14 2.77 3.12 10.05
CA SER A 14 3.61 2.70 8.91
C SER A 14 2.82 2.45 7.61
N SER A 15 1.52 2.25 7.65
CA SER A 15 0.70 2.11 6.43
C SER A 15 0.16 3.44 5.89
N GLY A 16 0.30 4.55 6.62
CA GLY A 16 -0.28 5.84 6.20
C GLY A 16 -1.81 5.91 6.26
N VAL A 17 -2.50 4.87 6.73
CA VAL A 17 -3.99 4.78 6.73
C VAL A 17 -4.60 5.43 7.97
N CYS A 18 -3.80 5.77 8.99
CA CYS A 18 -4.29 6.37 10.23
C CYS A 18 -4.46 7.89 10.08
N GLY A 19 -5.55 8.31 9.42
CA GLY A 19 -5.90 9.71 9.26
C GLY A 19 -7.22 9.88 8.50
N PRO A 20 -7.85 11.07 8.57
CA PRO A 20 -9.11 11.34 7.86
C PRO A 20 -8.97 11.34 6.32
N SER A 21 -7.74 11.37 5.82
CA SER A 21 -7.41 11.22 4.40
C SER A 21 -6.29 10.19 4.27
N PRO A 22 -6.58 8.94 3.90
CA PRO A 22 -5.54 7.93 3.67
C PRO A 22 -4.68 8.34 2.47
N ASP A 23 -3.38 8.13 2.58
CA ASP A 23 -2.44 8.33 1.47
C ASP A 23 -2.38 7.04 0.64
N THR A 24 -2.92 7.12 -0.58
CA THR A 24 -3.01 5.97 -1.50
C THR A 24 -1.62 5.46 -1.90
N ASP A 25 -0.64 6.34 -2.09
CA ASP A 25 0.72 5.96 -2.50
C ASP A 25 1.40 5.15 -1.37
N LEU A 26 1.19 5.54 -0.12
CA LEU A 26 1.65 4.82 1.07
C LEU A 26 1.00 3.44 1.20
N ALA A 27 -0.30 3.33 0.91
CA ALA A 27 -1.04 2.06 0.96
C ALA A 27 -0.58 1.08 -0.13
N GLU A 28 -0.44 1.56 -1.37
CA GLU A 28 0.08 0.77 -2.49
C GLU A 28 1.53 0.33 -2.23
N PHE A 29 2.36 1.23 -1.72
CA PHE A 29 3.74 0.92 -1.35
C PHE A 29 3.82 -0.10 -0.22
N ALA A 30 2.94 -0.01 0.80
CA ALA A 30 2.87 -1.00 1.86
C ALA A 30 2.51 -2.39 1.31
N ALA A 31 1.55 -2.49 0.39
CA ALA A 31 1.23 -3.74 -0.29
C ALA A 31 2.43 -4.29 -1.07
N CYS A 32 3.14 -3.42 -1.82
CA CYS A 32 4.34 -3.80 -2.54
C CYS A 32 5.44 -4.34 -1.62
N VAL A 33 5.65 -3.73 -0.45
CA VAL A 33 6.61 -4.19 0.56
C VAL A 33 6.27 -5.59 1.08
N GLU A 34 4.99 -5.91 1.29
CA GLU A 34 4.59 -7.26 1.70
C GLU A 34 4.85 -8.28 0.59
N THR A 35 4.61 -7.92 -0.68
CA THR A 35 4.99 -8.77 -1.83
C THR A 35 6.50 -8.99 -1.92
N LEU A 36 7.32 -7.95 -1.65
CA LEU A 36 8.77 -8.10 -1.60
C LEU A 36 9.22 -9.11 -0.53
N LYS A 37 8.62 -9.03 0.66
CA LYS A 37 8.91 -9.98 1.74
C LYS A 37 8.48 -11.40 1.36
N SER A 38 7.34 -11.57 0.70
CA SER A 38 6.82 -12.90 0.32
C SER A 38 7.71 -13.62 -0.70
N VAL A 39 8.36 -12.87 -1.61
CA VAL A 39 9.37 -13.42 -2.54
C VAL A 39 10.76 -13.62 -1.91
N GLY A 40 10.90 -13.41 -0.60
CA GLY A 40 12.13 -13.66 0.16
C GLY A 40 13.14 -12.50 0.15
N ILE A 41 12.71 -11.28 -0.18
CA ILE A 41 13.57 -10.09 -0.10
C ILE A 41 13.52 -9.52 1.31
N ALA A 42 14.69 -9.25 1.87
CA ALA A 42 14.79 -8.67 3.20
C ALA A 42 14.45 -7.18 3.14
N VAL A 43 13.26 -6.81 3.61
CA VAL A 43 12.81 -5.43 3.70
C VAL A 43 12.88 -4.94 5.15
N LYS A 44 13.57 -3.83 5.38
CA LYS A 44 13.60 -3.11 6.66
C LYS A 44 12.97 -1.74 6.48
N ARG A 45 12.01 -1.40 7.33
CA ARG A 45 11.37 -0.08 7.37
C ARG A 45 11.68 0.57 8.71
N TYR A 46 12.08 1.84 8.67
CA TYR A 46 12.36 2.67 9.82
C TYR A 46 11.47 3.90 9.76
N ASN A 47 10.79 4.22 10.85
CA ASN A 47 9.98 5.43 10.96
C ASN A 47 10.71 6.48 11.81
N LEU A 48 10.83 7.72 11.32
CA LEU A 48 11.58 8.77 12.03
C LEU A 48 11.03 9.07 13.43
N ALA A 49 9.71 8.98 13.63
CA ALA A 49 9.07 9.22 14.93
C ALA A 49 9.29 8.07 15.93
N GLN A 50 9.48 6.84 15.45
CA GLN A 50 9.62 5.65 16.30
C GLN A 50 11.09 5.26 16.52
N GLU A 51 11.93 5.42 15.49
CA GLU A 51 13.30 4.91 15.45
C GLU A 51 14.31 6.00 15.01
N PRO A 52 14.35 7.18 15.63
CA PRO A 52 15.23 8.27 15.20
C PRO A 52 16.73 7.91 15.24
N LEU A 53 17.13 6.95 16.09
CA LEU A 53 18.51 6.46 16.15
C LEU A 53 18.96 5.76 14.85
N ALA A 54 18.07 5.06 14.14
CA ALA A 54 18.42 4.40 12.88
C ALA A 54 18.82 5.43 11.81
N PHE A 55 18.17 6.60 11.80
CA PHE A 55 18.47 7.70 10.88
C PHE A 55 19.80 8.38 11.22
N ALA A 56 20.12 8.49 12.51
CA ALA A 56 21.40 9.05 12.97
C ALA A 56 22.59 8.11 12.70
N GLN A 57 22.37 6.79 12.67
CA GLN A 57 23.39 5.79 12.40
C GLN A 57 23.76 5.67 10.91
N ASN A 58 22.84 5.99 10.01
CA ASN A 58 23.11 6.00 8.58
C ASN A 58 23.62 7.38 8.14
N THR A 59 24.93 7.48 7.88
CA THR A 59 25.59 8.74 7.49
C THR A 59 24.94 9.42 6.28
N ILE A 60 24.46 8.65 5.30
CA ILE A 60 23.84 9.21 4.09
C ILE A 60 22.49 9.85 4.44
N VAL A 61 21.65 9.13 5.19
CA VAL A 61 20.34 9.63 5.63
C VAL A 61 20.51 10.85 6.52
N LYS A 62 21.41 10.78 7.51
CA LYS A 62 21.74 11.90 8.39
C LYS A 62 22.15 13.16 7.62
N THR A 63 23.10 13.03 6.69
CA THR A 63 23.58 14.16 5.88
C THR A 63 22.45 14.78 5.06
N VAL A 64 21.58 13.96 4.46
CA VAL A 64 20.44 14.45 3.69
C VAL A 64 19.43 15.18 4.58
N LEU A 65 19.14 14.65 5.77
CA LEU A 65 18.26 15.33 6.73
C LEU A 65 18.84 16.66 7.23
N GLU A 66 20.14 16.73 7.48
CA GLU A 66 20.80 17.97 7.93
C GLU A 66 20.84 19.05 6.83
N THR A 67 20.99 18.66 5.57
CA THR A 67 21.14 19.58 4.44
C THR A 67 19.82 20.00 3.80
N HIS A 68 18.83 19.11 3.80
CA HIS A 68 17.58 19.32 3.08
C HIS A 68 16.32 19.09 3.92
N GLY A 69 16.47 18.62 5.16
CA GLY A 69 15.34 18.38 6.06
C GLY A 69 14.55 17.11 5.74
N GLU A 70 13.49 16.92 6.52
CA GLU A 70 12.60 15.76 6.48
C GLU A 70 11.77 15.62 5.19
N SER A 71 11.60 16.71 4.41
CA SER A 71 10.94 16.69 3.10
C SER A 71 11.65 15.80 2.07
N SER A 72 12.86 15.37 2.41
CA SER A 72 13.66 14.39 1.66
C SER A 72 13.20 12.94 1.87
N LEU A 73 12.35 12.68 2.86
CA LEU A 73 11.85 11.35 3.15
C LEU A 73 10.57 11.07 2.32
N PRO A 74 10.31 9.82 1.92
CA PRO A 74 11.07 8.62 2.25
C PRO A 74 12.42 8.53 1.51
N MET A 75 13.43 7.94 2.15
CA MET A 75 14.68 7.54 1.49
C MET A 75 14.76 6.03 1.39
N ILE A 76 14.99 5.51 0.19
CA ILE A 76 14.95 4.07 -0.07
C ILE A 76 16.29 3.61 -0.63
N PHE A 77 16.84 2.61 0.04
CA PHE A 77 18.09 1.97 -0.28
C PHE A 77 17.82 0.58 -0.83
N VAL A 78 18.45 0.24 -1.94
CA VAL A 78 18.46 -1.11 -2.51
C VAL A 78 19.90 -1.59 -2.50
N ASN A 79 20.16 -2.71 -1.83
CA ASN A 79 21.50 -3.26 -1.66
C ASN A 79 22.51 -2.22 -1.12
N GLY A 80 22.07 -1.40 -0.16
CA GLY A 80 22.87 -0.36 0.49
C GLY A 80 23.09 0.92 -0.33
N LYS A 81 22.49 1.05 -1.52
CA LYS A 81 22.58 2.26 -2.36
C LYS A 81 21.27 3.04 -2.35
N ALA A 82 21.34 4.35 -2.10
CA ALA A 82 20.18 5.23 -2.19
C ALA A 82 19.68 5.32 -3.64
N ASN A 83 18.41 4.98 -3.88
CA ASN A 83 17.79 5.03 -5.21
C ASN A 83 16.63 6.03 -5.27
N PHE A 84 15.87 6.20 -4.18
CA PHE A 84 14.75 7.14 -4.12
C PHE A 84 14.83 8.05 -2.90
N ARG A 85 14.24 9.24 -3.06
CA ARG A 85 14.21 10.31 -2.08
C ARG A 85 12.94 11.15 -2.28
N GLY A 86 12.19 11.40 -1.23
CA GLY A 86 11.00 12.26 -1.22
C GLY A 86 9.77 11.65 -1.92
N VAL A 87 9.87 10.42 -2.44
CA VAL A 87 8.78 9.75 -3.16
C VAL A 87 8.81 8.26 -2.90
N TYR A 88 7.63 7.66 -2.73
CA TYR A 88 7.46 6.21 -2.71
C TYR A 88 7.49 5.68 -4.15
N PRO A 89 8.40 4.74 -4.48
CA PRO A 89 8.50 4.18 -5.81
C PRO A 89 7.35 3.20 -6.06
N THR A 90 6.95 3.10 -7.32
CA THR A 90 5.96 2.11 -7.73
C THR A 90 6.55 0.70 -7.70
N GLN A 91 5.68 -0.32 -7.65
CA GLN A 91 6.10 -1.72 -7.75
C GLN A 91 7.02 -1.95 -8.95
N HIS A 92 6.65 -1.41 -10.12
CA HIS A 92 7.43 -1.60 -11.35
C HIS A 92 8.85 -0.99 -11.27
N GLN A 93 9.01 0.10 -10.53
CA GLN A 93 10.33 0.70 -10.32
C GLN A 93 11.21 -0.19 -9.43
N LEU A 94 10.62 -0.81 -8.40
CA LEU A 94 11.33 -1.75 -7.53
C LEU A 94 11.68 -3.05 -8.25
N GLU A 95 10.75 -3.60 -9.06
CA GLU A 95 10.98 -4.77 -9.93
C GLU A 95 12.21 -4.56 -10.82
N LYS A 96 12.27 -3.40 -11.51
CA LYS A 96 13.38 -3.07 -12.40
C LYS A 96 14.72 -2.94 -11.67
N LEU A 97 14.73 -2.39 -10.46
CA LEU A 97 15.95 -2.24 -9.66
C LEU A 97 16.43 -3.56 -9.06
N LEU A 98 15.49 -4.41 -8.66
CA LEU A 98 15.79 -5.70 -8.05
C LEU A 98 15.99 -6.81 -9.08
N GLN A 99 15.64 -6.57 -10.34
CA GLN A 99 15.66 -7.53 -11.45
C GLN A 99 14.80 -8.76 -11.15
N ILE A 100 13.57 -8.51 -10.68
CA ILE A 100 12.60 -9.52 -10.30
C ILE A 100 11.23 -9.19 -10.90
N ASP A 101 10.39 -10.21 -11.07
CA ASP A 101 8.99 -10.05 -11.44
C ASP A 101 8.10 -10.26 -10.20
N LEU A 102 7.46 -9.19 -9.71
CA LEU A 102 6.52 -9.25 -8.57
C LEU A 102 5.06 -9.42 -9.01
N SER A 103 4.82 -9.59 -10.33
CA SER A 103 3.51 -9.81 -10.97
C SER A 103 2.71 -11.00 -10.41
N ALA A 104 3.33 -11.84 -9.57
CA ALA A 104 2.70 -12.98 -8.92
C ALA A 104 2.58 -12.82 -7.40
N ALA A 105 1.96 -11.73 -6.91
CA ALA A 105 1.35 -11.77 -5.59
C ALA A 105 -0.02 -12.49 -5.70
N PRO A 106 -0.35 -13.44 -4.82
CA PRO A 106 -1.63 -14.11 -4.89
C PRO A 106 -2.71 -13.07 -4.58
N ALA A 107 -3.57 -12.80 -5.56
CA ALA A 107 -4.92 -12.37 -5.27
C ALA A 107 -5.49 -13.38 -4.26
N CYS A 108 -5.68 -12.95 -3.02
CA CYS A 108 -6.42 -13.69 -2.01
C CYS A 108 -7.92 -13.67 -2.37
N CYS A 109 -8.25 -14.27 -3.51
CA CYS A 109 -9.58 -14.71 -3.84
C CYS A 109 -9.52 -16.24 -3.85
N SER A 110 -9.41 -16.82 -2.65
CA SER A 110 -9.77 -18.23 -2.50
C SER A 110 -11.26 -18.34 -2.73
N GLU A 111 -11.60 -19.19 -3.69
CA GLU A 111 -12.96 -19.56 -4.09
C GLU A 111 -13.66 -20.23 -2.89
N ASP A 112 -14.44 -19.47 -2.12
CA ASP A 112 -15.86 -19.74 -1.82
C ASP A 112 -16.47 -18.62 -0.95
N SER A 113 -17.70 -18.20 -1.29
CA SER A 113 -18.60 -17.25 -0.60
C SER A 113 -18.30 -15.72 -0.64
N SER A 114 -18.66 -15.12 -1.77
CA SER A 114 -19.50 -13.91 -1.94
C SER A 114 -19.48 -12.81 -0.84
N CYS A 115 -18.89 -11.65 -1.15
CA CYS A 115 -19.55 -10.33 -1.21
C CYS A 115 -18.55 -9.14 -1.18
N CYS A 116 -17.74 -8.98 -2.23
CA CYS A 116 -17.25 -7.67 -2.64
C CYS A 116 -17.83 -7.41 -4.03
N SER A 117 -18.90 -6.62 -4.10
CA SER A 117 -19.49 -6.24 -5.38
C SER A 117 -18.56 -5.30 -6.15
N GLU A 118 -18.12 -5.79 -7.30
CA GLU A 118 -17.61 -5.07 -8.47
C GLU A 118 -18.50 -3.84 -8.82
N GLN A 119 -18.04 -2.81 -9.55
CA GLN A 119 -17.53 -2.91 -10.91
C GLN A 119 -17.07 -1.52 -11.40
N GLU A 120 -15.80 -1.39 -11.84
CA GLU A 120 -15.44 -0.42 -12.87
C GLU A 120 -15.64 -1.10 -14.22
N ASP A 121 -16.28 -0.44 -15.19
CA ASP A 121 -15.97 -0.74 -16.59
C ASP A 121 -16.22 0.45 -17.52
N LYS A 122 -15.24 0.70 -18.36
CA LYS A 122 -15.19 1.75 -19.38
C LYS A 122 -16.09 1.35 -20.56
N ALA A 123 -16.82 2.33 -21.09
CA ALA A 123 -17.77 2.22 -22.20
C ALA A 123 -17.19 1.60 -23.50
N PRO A 124 -18.06 1.15 -24.44
CA PRO A 124 -18.52 2.11 -25.45
C PRO A 124 -20.03 2.08 -25.73
N MET A 125 -20.48 3.17 -26.33
CA MET A 125 -21.86 3.57 -26.56
C MET A 125 -22.60 2.61 -27.50
N THR A 126 -23.81 2.19 -27.15
CA THR A 126 -24.92 2.01 -28.10
C THR A 126 -26.24 2.30 -27.38
N PHE A 127 -26.96 3.26 -27.95
CA PHE A 127 -28.27 3.74 -27.56
C PHE A 127 -29.31 2.59 -27.64
N VAL A 128 -30.20 2.45 -26.66
CA VAL A 128 -31.65 2.18 -26.84
C VAL A 128 -32.37 2.08 -25.48
N LYS A 129 -33.31 3.04 -25.31
CA LYS A 129 -34.57 3.05 -24.54
C LYS A 129 -34.58 2.74 -23.03
N VAL A 130 -34.73 3.83 -22.29
CA VAL A 130 -35.39 3.94 -20.98
C VAL A 130 -36.82 3.39 -21.06
N ASN A 131 -37.15 2.47 -20.16
CA ASN A 131 -38.46 2.39 -19.54
C ASN A 131 -38.31 1.76 -18.14
N ALA A 132 -38.51 2.58 -17.11
CA ALA A 132 -38.85 2.14 -15.76
C ALA A 132 -40.35 1.76 -15.71
N PRO A 133 -40.95 1.42 -14.55
CA PRO A 133 -40.44 0.83 -13.31
C PRO A 133 -41.25 -0.42 -12.91
N GLN A 134 -40.74 -1.36 -12.09
CA GLN A 134 -41.55 -2.14 -11.11
C GLN A 134 -40.63 -2.50 -9.93
N ALA A 135 -40.79 -1.82 -8.80
CA ALA A 135 -41.64 -2.21 -7.67
C ALA A 135 -41.03 -3.35 -6.83
N SER A 136 -40.38 -2.97 -5.72
CA SER A 136 -40.02 -3.87 -4.62
C SER A 136 -40.62 -3.34 -3.33
N PRO A 137 -41.40 -4.14 -2.57
CA PRO A 137 -41.78 -3.83 -1.20
C PRO A 137 -40.86 -4.55 -0.17
N ALA A 138 -40.83 -3.96 1.03
CA ALA A 138 -40.60 -4.57 2.36
C ALA A 138 -39.22 -5.22 2.64
N LYS A 139 -38.38 -4.65 3.52
CA LYS A 139 -38.41 -4.61 5.00
C LYS A 139 -37.74 -5.84 5.66
N ASP A 140 -37.09 -5.54 6.80
CA ASP A 140 -36.66 -6.41 7.89
C ASP A 140 -35.26 -7.04 7.74
N ALA A 141 -34.21 -6.44 8.34
CA ALA A 141 -33.82 -6.56 9.76
C ALA A 141 -32.88 -7.77 9.98
N CYS A 142 -31.58 -7.57 9.70
CA CYS A 142 -30.52 -8.55 9.90
C CYS A 142 -30.02 -8.60 11.36
N CYS A 143 -30.91 -8.87 12.32
CA CYS A 143 -30.49 -9.09 13.71
C CYS A 143 -31.21 -10.31 14.26
N ASP A 144 -30.60 -11.49 14.13
CA ASP A 144 -31.06 -12.73 14.75
C ASP A 144 -30.31 -12.96 16.08
N PRO A 145 -31.00 -12.95 17.24
CA PRO A 145 -30.37 -13.13 18.54
C PRO A 145 -30.04 -14.59 18.88
N SER A 146 -30.27 -15.56 17.98
CA SER A 146 -30.08 -16.99 18.24
C SER A 146 -28.72 -17.51 17.76
N THR A 147 -28.02 -16.77 16.90
CA THR A 147 -26.76 -17.21 16.28
C THR A 147 -25.51 -16.54 16.87
N GLY A 148 -25.67 -15.51 17.72
CA GLY A 148 -24.54 -14.90 18.44
C GLY A 148 -23.43 -14.33 17.55
N CYS A 149 -23.75 -13.96 16.30
CA CYS A 149 -22.82 -13.25 15.41
C CYS A 149 -22.98 -11.75 15.63
N CYS A 150 -22.00 -11.16 16.32
CA CYS A 150 -21.67 -9.74 16.24
C CYS A 150 -20.54 -9.54 15.23
#